data_AF-A0A3R6VE55-F1
#
_entry.id   AF-A0A3R6VE55-F1
#
_cell.length_a   1.000
_cell.length_b   1.000
_cell.length_c   1.000
_cell.angle_alpha   90.00
_cell.angle_beta   90.00
_cell.angle_gamma   90.00
#
_symmetry.space_group_name_H-M   'P 1'
#
loop_
_entity.id
_entity.type
_entity.pdbx_description
1 polymer ?
#
loop_
_entity_poly.entity_id
_entity_poly.type
_entity_poly.pdbx_seq_one_letter_code
_entity_poly.pdbx_strand_id
1 'polypeptide(L)'
;MEQNAAFVEDVYQAVSSSPSWQENIQGKKIVIVWDNAPAHSQTETRAIPHDDMVLLRLGPYSPMLNPIESCFSVLKAAIKRYLALRTEDMFDRRDFDTYLEARMSL
;
A
#
# COMPACT_ATOMS: atom_id res chain seq x y z
N MET A 1 -1.77 -3.21 16.18
CA MET A 1 -2.70 -4.28 15.70
C MET A 1 -4.14 -3.80 15.65
N GLU A 2 -4.66 -3.12 16.68
CA GLU A 2 -5.96 -2.41 16.60
C GLU A 2 -6.01 -1.41 15.44
N GLN A 3 -4.88 -0.73 15.18
CA GLN A 3 -4.68 0.13 14.01
C GLN A 3 -4.98 -0.56 12.67
N ASN A 4 -4.70 -1.86 12.51
CA ASN A 4 -4.94 -2.55 11.24
C ASN A 4 -6.44 -2.83 11.04
N ALA A 5 -7.16 -3.13 12.12
CA ALA A 5 -8.62 -3.29 12.07
C ALA A 5 -9.31 -1.95 11.82
N ALA A 6 -8.86 -0.88 12.48
CA ALA A 6 -9.34 0.47 12.20
C ALA A 6 -9.07 0.88 10.74
N PHE A 7 -7.88 0.54 10.22
CA PHE A 7 -7.55 0.83 8.83
C PHE A 7 -8.43 0.06 7.82
N VAL A 8 -8.84 -1.17 8.14
CA VAL A 8 -9.81 -1.91 7.31
C VAL A 8 -11.15 -1.16 7.23
N GLU A 9 -11.62 -0.62 8.36
CA GLU A 9 -12.83 0.20 8.39
C GLU A 9 -12.65 1.48 7.57
N ASP A 10 -11.52 2.18 7.72
CA ASP A 10 -11.23 3.40 6.95
C ASP A 10 -11.24 3.12 5.43
N VAL A 11 -10.66 2.00 5.00
CA VAL A 11 -10.67 1.57 3.60
C VAL A 11 -12.09 1.25 3.13
N TYR A 12 -12.86 0.52 3.93
CA TYR A 12 -14.25 0.20 3.61
C TYR A 12 -15.09 1.47 3.42
N GLN A 13 -15.02 2.42 4.37
CA GLN A 13 -15.75 3.68 4.31
C GLN A 13 -15.31 4.55 3.12
N ALA A 14 -14.01 4.60 2.83
CA ALA A 14 -13.49 5.35 1.69
C ALA A 14 -13.99 4.78 0.35
N VAL A 15 -14.08 3.46 0.22
CA VAL A 15 -14.60 2.81 -1.00
C VAL A 15 -16.11 2.98 -1.10
N SER A 16 -16.86 2.72 -0.04
CA SER A 16 -18.34 2.82 -0.06
C SER A 16 -18.82 4.25 -0.29
N SER A 17 -18.06 5.24 0.14
CA SER A 17 -18.36 6.67 -0.06
C SER A 17 -17.83 7.22 -1.39
N SER A 18 -17.09 6.44 -2.19
CA SER A 18 -16.50 6.97 -3.42
C SER A 18 -17.58 7.23 -4.49
N PRO A 19 -17.43 8.28 -5.32
CA PRO A 19 -18.35 8.52 -6.44
C PRO A 19 -18.42 7.33 -7.39
N SER A 20 -17.27 6.68 -7.66
CA SER A 20 -17.21 5.49 -8.51
C SER A 20 -18.07 4.34 -7.97
N TRP A 21 -18.10 4.15 -6.65
CA TRP A 21 -18.95 3.15 -6.02
C TRP A 21 -20.42 3.49 -6.14
N GLN A 22 -20.79 4.72 -5.74
CA GLN A 22 -22.18 5.20 -5.74
C GLN A 22 -22.80 5.16 -7.14
N GLU A 23 -22.04 5.51 -8.17
CA GLU A 23 -22.56 5.64 -9.53
C GLU A 23 -22.56 4.31 -10.30
N ASN A 24 -21.60 3.41 -10.04
CA ASN A 24 -21.32 2.30 -10.96
C ASN A 24 -21.26 0.90 -10.31
N ILE A 25 -21.12 0.80 -8.98
CA ILE A 25 -20.76 -0.47 -8.31
C ILE A 25 -21.68 -0.77 -7.11
N GLN A 26 -22.64 0.11 -6.81
CA GLN A 26 -23.58 -0.06 -5.71
C GLN A 26 -24.28 -1.43 -5.73
N GLY A 27 -24.34 -2.08 -4.56
CA GLY A 27 -24.96 -3.41 -4.38
C GLY A 27 -24.04 -4.60 -4.74
N LYS A 28 -22.78 -4.35 -5.10
CA LYS A 28 -21.74 -5.40 -5.19
C LYS A 28 -21.06 -5.57 -3.83
N LYS A 29 -20.26 -6.64 -3.71
CA LYS A 29 -19.42 -6.85 -2.52
C LYS A 29 -18.10 -6.09 -2.64
N ILE A 30 -17.65 -5.49 -1.55
CA ILE A 30 -16.31 -4.92 -1.39
C ILE A 30 -15.37 -6.05 -0.95
N VAL A 31 -14.31 -6.29 -1.72
CA VAL A 31 -13.28 -7.28 -1.37
C VAL A 31 -11.99 -6.56 -0.99
N ILE A 32 -11.56 -6.71 0.25
CA ILE A 32 -10.32 -6.14 0.77
C ILE A 32 -9.26 -7.25 0.77
N VAL A 33 -8.16 -7.03 0.06
CA VAL A 33 -7.12 -8.03 -0.19
C VAL A 33 -5.81 -7.61 0.48
N TRP A 34 -5.12 -8.53 1.15
CA TRP A 34 -3.77 -8.31 1.69
C TRP A 34 -2.92 -9.59 1.70
N ASP A 35 -1.62 -9.42 1.92
CA ASP A 35 -0.65 -10.52 1.95
C ASP A 35 -0.65 -11.27 3.29
N ASN A 36 0.14 -12.35 3.40
CA ASN A 36 0.21 -13.11 4.65
C ASN A 36 1.23 -12.56 5.66
N ALA A 37 1.52 -11.25 5.67
CA ALA A 37 2.49 -10.71 6.61
C ALA A 37 2.04 -10.91 8.07
N PRO A 38 2.96 -11.19 9.03
CA PRO A 38 2.62 -11.40 10.44
C PRO A 38 1.84 -10.23 11.07
N ALA A 39 2.07 -9.01 10.57
CA ALA A 39 1.35 -7.81 10.97
C ALA A 39 -0.18 -7.94 10.77
N HIS A 40 -0.63 -8.75 9.83
CA HIS A 40 -2.04 -8.94 9.52
C HIS A 40 -2.69 -10.12 10.27
N SER A 41 -1.95 -10.91 11.04
CA SER A 41 -2.39 -12.20 11.62
C SER A 41 -3.72 -12.20 12.40
N GLN A 42 -4.22 -11.05 12.85
CA GLN A 42 -5.45 -10.92 13.63
C GLN A 42 -6.50 -10.00 12.97
N THR A 43 -6.22 -9.48 11.77
CA THR A 43 -7.05 -8.46 11.13
C THR A 43 -8.47 -8.95 10.90
N GLU A 44 -8.66 -10.18 10.42
CA GLU A 44 -9.98 -10.76 10.13
C GLU A 44 -10.82 -10.93 11.40
N THR A 45 -10.19 -11.30 12.51
CA THR A 45 -10.90 -11.50 13.79
C THR A 45 -11.29 -10.20 14.48
N ARG A 46 -10.64 -9.08 14.12
CA ARG A 46 -10.79 -7.78 14.79
C ARG A 46 -11.49 -6.73 13.94
N ALA A 47 -11.57 -6.94 12.62
CA ALA A 47 -12.27 -6.04 11.72
C ALA A 47 -13.78 -6.02 12.01
N ILE A 48 -14.40 -4.86 11.80
CA ILE A 48 -15.85 -4.71 11.90
C ILE A 48 -16.48 -5.42 10.69
N PRO A 49 -17.37 -6.41 10.87
CA PRO A 49 -17.99 -7.09 9.74
C PRO A 49 -19.07 -6.20 9.08
N HIS A 50 -19.14 -6.27 7.76
CA HIS A 50 -20.21 -5.68 6.95
C HIS A 50 -20.78 -6.77 6.01
N ASP A 51 -22.09 -6.77 5.76
CA ASP A 51 -22.77 -7.83 5.00
C ASP A 51 -22.29 -7.96 3.55
N ASP A 52 -21.82 -6.86 2.98
CA ASP A 52 -21.28 -6.76 1.63
C ASP A 52 -19.75 -6.70 1.61
N MET A 53 -19.06 -6.97 2.74
CA MET A 53 -17.59 -7.01 2.80
C MET A 53 -17.05 -8.44 2.79
N VAL A 54 -15.95 -8.64 2.06
CA VAL A 54 -15.16 -9.87 2.06
C VAL A 54 -13.70 -9.53 2.35
N LEU A 55 -13.14 -10.19 3.35
CA LEU A 55 -11.72 -10.11 3.70
C LEU A 55 -10.97 -11.28 3.05
N LEU A 56 -10.02 -10.97 2.16
CA LEU A 56 -9.27 -11.97 1.41
C LEU A 56 -7.78 -11.89 1.74
N ARG A 57 -7.32 -12.84 2.56
CA ARG A 57 -5.89 -13.06 2.82
C ARG A 57 -5.29 -13.93 1.73
N LEU A 58 -4.21 -13.45 1.12
CA LEU A 58 -3.46 -14.21 0.13
C LEU A 58 -2.58 -15.27 0.80
N GLY A 59 -2.32 -16.36 0.07
CA GLY A 59 -1.40 -17.40 0.52
C GLY A 59 0.04 -16.87 0.69
N PRO A 60 0.89 -17.55 1.47
CA PRO A 60 2.30 -17.23 1.57
C PRO A 60 2.97 -17.16 0.19
N TYR A 61 3.95 -16.27 0.05
CA TYR A 61 4.78 -16.15 -1.15
C TYR A 61 4.00 -15.98 -2.46
N SER A 62 2.84 -15.31 -2.41
CA SER A 62 1.96 -15.10 -3.58
C SER A 62 1.90 -13.63 -4.05
N PRO A 63 3.04 -12.92 -4.26
CA PRO A 63 3.03 -11.51 -4.63
C PRO A 63 2.40 -11.25 -6.01
N MET A 64 2.43 -12.23 -6.93
CA MET A 64 1.78 -12.13 -8.23
C MET A 64 0.25 -11.99 -8.14
N LEU A 65 -0.34 -12.36 -7.00
CA LEU A 65 -1.78 -12.23 -6.75
C LEU A 65 -2.12 -10.95 -5.96
N ASN A 66 -1.12 -10.16 -5.55
CA ASN A 66 -1.32 -8.93 -4.79
C ASN A 66 -1.25 -7.71 -5.72
N PRO A 67 -2.38 -7.05 -6.04
CA PRO A 67 -2.40 -5.94 -7.01
C PRO A 67 -1.51 -4.76 -6.62
N ILE A 68 -1.28 -4.54 -5.32
CA ILE A 68 -0.44 -3.43 -4.84
C ILE A 68 1.01 -3.53 -5.31
N GLU A 69 1.49 -4.76 -5.59
CA GLU A 69 2.85 -4.98 -6.09
C GLU A 69 3.05 -4.32 -7.46
N SER A 70 2.02 -4.36 -8.32
CA SER A 70 2.03 -3.68 -9.62
C SER A 70 2.06 -2.15 -9.46
N CYS A 71 1.27 -1.60 -8.51
CA CYS A 71 1.30 -0.17 -8.20
C CYS A 71 2.69 0.26 -7.70
N PHE A 72 3.29 -0.50 -6.77
CA PHE A 72 4.63 -0.21 -6.28
C PHE A 72 5.71 -0.41 -7.35
N SER A 73 5.52 -1.31 -8.31
CA SER A 73 6.44 -1.47 -9.44
C SER A 73 6.56 -0.18 -10.25
N VAL A 74 5.43 0.48 -10.55
CA VAL A 74 5.40 1.78 -11.24
C VAL A 74 6.10 2.85 -10.43
N LEU A 75 5.81 2.96 -9.13
CA LEU A 75 6.46 3.92 -8.24
C LEU A 75 7.98 3.69 -8.16
N LYS A 76 8.40 2.44 -7.95
CA LYS A 76 9.83 2.05 -7.91
C LYS A 76 10.53 2.39 -9.21
N ALA A 77 9.88 2.19 -10.36
CA ALA A 77 10.44 2.55 -11.66
C ALA A 77 10.64 4.07 -11.79
N ALA A 78 9.68 4.87 -11.34
CA ALA A 78 9.80 6.33 -11.34
C ALA A 78 10.95 6.80 -10.43
N ILE A 79 11.04 6.28 -9.20
CA ILE A 79 12.13 6.59 -8.27
C ILE A 79 13.49 6.20 -8.87
N LYS A 80 13.60 5.00 -9.46
CA LYS A 80 14.85 4.55 -10.11
C LYS A 80 15.27 5.49 -11.26
N ARG A 81 14.33 5.97 -12.07
CA ARG A 81 14.62 6.94 -13.14
C ARG A 81 15.09 8.27 -12.57
N TYR A 82 14.43 8.77 -11.53
CA TYR A 82 14.83 10.00 -10.84
C TYR A 82 16.27 9.93 -10.31
N LEU A 83 16.59 8.82 -9.63
CA LEU A 83 17.91 8.58 -9.06
C LEU A 83 18.98 8.35 -10.12
N ALA A 84 18.66 7.64 -11.20
CA ALA A 84 19.61 7.41 -12.30
C ALA A 84 20.11 8.73 -12.91
N LEU A 85 19.24 9.73 -13.05
CA LEU A 85 19.61 11.07 -13.54
C LEU A 85 20.48 11.87 -12.55
N ARG A 86 20.49 11.48 -11.27
CA ARG A 86 21.23 12.14 -10.17
C ARG A 86 22.30 11.24 -9.59
N THR A 87 22.78 10.28 -10.39
CA THR A 87 23.76 9.29 -9.91
C THR A 87 25.01 9.99 -9.39
N GLU A 88 25.49 11.05 -10.06
CA GLU A 88 26.64 11.83 -9.60
C GLU A 88 26.34 12.50 -8.25
N ASP A 89 25.20 13.16 -8.10
CA ASP A 89 24.78 13.80 -6.84
C ASP A 89 24.64 12.79 -5.68
N MET A 90 24.28 11.53 -5.96
CA MET A 90 24.22 10.48 -4.94
C MET A 90 25.60 10.09 -4.39
N PHE A 91 26.66 10.35 -5.14
CA PHE A 91 28.06 10.12 -4.75
C PHE A 91 28.80 11.42 -4.42
N ASP A 92 28.13 12.56 -4.46
CA ASP A 92 28.65 13.84 -3.99
C ASP A 92 28.16 14.12 -2.56
N ARG A 93 29.11 14.24 -1.62
CA ARG A 93 28.79 14.60 -0.24
C ARG A 93 28.40 16.08 -0.13
N ARG A 94 28.83 16.93 -1.07
CA ARG A 94 28.69 18.40 -1.02
C ARG A 94 29.15 18.91 0.36
N ASP A 95 28.43 19.89 0.91
CA ASP A 95 28.74 20.51 2.21
C ASP A 95 28.13 19.78 3.41
N PHE A 96 27.58 18.56 3.23
CA PHE A 96 26.98 17.79 4.32
C PHE A 96 28.03 16.99 5.11
N ASP A 97 27.74 16.71 6.38
CA ASP A 97 28.63 15.93 7.25
C ASP A 97 28.74 14.47 6.77
N THR A 98 27.63 13.91 6.26
CA THR A 98 27.55 12.53 5.75
C THR A 98 26.94 12.42 4.35
N TYR A 99 27.29 11.35 3.64
CA TYR A 99 26.64 10.99 2.37
C TYR A 99 25.14 10.71 2.52
N LEU A 100 24.69 10.27 3.71
CA LEU A 100 23.27 10.04 3.95
C LEU A 100 22.50 11.36 3.94
N GLU A 101 22.98 12.36 4.67
CA GLU A 101 22.37 13.69 4.71
C GLU A 101 22.33 14.33 3.32
N ALA A 102 23.42 14.23 2.56
CA ALA A 102 23.45 14.67 1.18
C ALA A 102 22.35 13.97 0.36
N ARG A 103 22.24 12.64 0.42
CA ARG A 103 21.21 11.90 -0.34
C ARG A 103 19.79 12.23 0.09
N MET A 104 19.56 12.54 1.36
CA MET A 104 18.24 12.94 1.87
C MET A 104 17.81 14.35 1.44
N SER A 105 18.73 15.15 0.88
CA SER A 105 18.45 16.49 0.36
C SER A 105 18.17 16.52 -1.16
N LEU A 106 18.19 15.37 -1.84
CA LEU A 106 17.87 15.23 -3.26
C LEU A 106 16.37 15.17 -3.49
#